data_AF-A0A397G5Q4-F1
#
_entry.id   AF-A0A397G5Q4-F1
#
_cell.length_a   1.000
_cell.length_b   1.000
_cell.length_c   1.000
_cell.angle_alpha   90.00
_cell.angle_beta   90.00
_cell.angle_gamma   90.00
#
_symmetry.space_group_name_H-M   'P 1'
#
loop_
_entity.id
_entity.type
_entity.pdbx_description
1 polymer ?
#
loop_
_entity_poly.entity_id
_entity_poly.type
_entity_poly.pdbx_seq_one_letter_code
_entity_poly.pdbx_strand_id
1 'polypeptide(L)'
;MIKKELGLRNDFYSFPICLKCHKLYNKQVEDYKENDINSVMKCRHVEFSNSATRRNCQCQTILSKQVPTIDRFKLKFKLIYPFARIRQQLMAFYNYLNFENFL
;
A
#
# COMPACT_ATOMS: atom_id res chain seq x y z
N MET A 1 12.86 -20.08 6.31
CA MET A 1 13.91 -19.89 7.35
C MET A 1 15.11 -19.09 6.82
N ILE A 2 15.54 -19.28 5.57
CA ILE A 2 16.67 -18.56 4.92
C ILE A 2 16.65 -17.01 5.03
N LYS A 3 15.48 -16.36 4.97
CA LYS A 3 15.39 -14.88 5.00
C LYS A 3 15.82 -14.22 6.32
N LYS A 4 15.66 -14.91 7.45
CA LYS A 4 16.03 -14.38 8.78
C LYS A 4 17.54 -14.45 9.02
N GLU A 5 18.19 -15.43 8.41
CA GLU A 5 19.60 -15.76 8.55
C GLU A 5 20.50 -14.79 7.75
N LEU A 6 19.99 -14.23 6.65
CA LEU A 6 20.69 -13.27 5.80
C LEU A 6 20.64 -11.81 6.29
N GLY A 7 20.06 -11.53 7.47
CA GLY A 7 20.00 -10.17 8.03
C GLY A 7 19.17 -9.16 7.21
N LEU A 8 18.49 -9.62 6.15
CA LEU A 8 17.68 -8.78 5.29
C LEU A 8 16.44 -8.31 6.05
N ARG A 9 16.47 -7.05 6.53
CA ARG A 9 15.27 -6.39 7.04
C ARG A 9 14.26 -6.31 5.91
N ASN A 10 13.22 -7.13 6.04
CA ASN A 10 12.05 -7.07 5.18
C ASN A 10 11.23 -5.83 5.57
N ASP A 11 11.67 -4.66 5.12
CA ASP A 11 10.90 -3.42 5.18
C ASP A 11 9.81 -3.49 4.10
N PHE A 12 8.91 -4.47 4.22
CA PHE A 12 7.76 -4.55 3.35
C PHE A 12 6.81 -3.41 3.70
N TYR A 13 6.72 -2.46 2.80
CA TYR A 13 5.71 -1.43 2.87
C TYR A 13 4.40 -2.04 2.38
N SER A 14 3.41 -2.15 3.25
CA SER A 14 2.06 -2.54 2.85
C SER A 14 1.26 -1.30 2.46
N PHE A 15 0.74 -1.26 1.25
CA PHE A 15 -0.08 -0.15 0.76
C PHE A 15 -1.53 -0.60 0.53
N PRO A 16 -2.53 0.14 1.05
CA PRO A 16 -3.89 0.00 0.57
C PRO A 16 -3.98 0.32 -0.92
N ILE A 17 -4.70 -0.53 -1.67
CA ILE A 17 -4.89 -0.35 -3.11
C ILE A 17 -6.38 -0.16 -3.46
N CYS A 18 -6.64 0.76 -4.39
CA CYS A 18 -7.87 0.73 -5.16
C CYS A 18 -7.70 -0.17 -6.39
N LEU A 19 -8.39 -1.30 -6.43
CA LEU A 19 -8.30 -2.22 -7.59
C LEU A 19 -8.96 -1.66 -8.86
N LYS A 20 -9.88 -0.70 -8.72
CA LYS A 20 -10.57 -0.12 -9.88
C LYS A 20 -9.67 0.84 -10.68
N CYS A 21 -8.85 1.63 -9.99
CA CYS A 21 -7.98 2.63 -10.62
C CYS A 21 -6.48 2.38 -10.37
N HIS A 22 -6.13 1.23 -9.79
CA HIS A 22 -4.77 0.82 -9.45
C HIS A 22 -3.96 1.84 -8.60
N LYS A 23 -4.65 2.72 -7.87
CA LYS A 23 -4.00 3.74 -7.02
C LYS A 23 -3.57 3.14 -5.69
N LEU A 24 -2.30 3.35 -5.35
CA LEU A 24 -1.72 3.01 -4.05
C LEU A 24 -1.86 4.19 -3.08
N TYR A 25 -2.17 3.89 -1.82
CA TYR A 25 -2.27 4.83 -0.71
C TYR A 25 -1.23 4.51 0.37
N ASN A 26 -0.74 5.51 1.10
CA ASN A 26 0.21 5.29 2.20
C ASN A 26 -0.46 4.64 3.42
N LYS A 27 0.32 3.85 4.19
CA LYS A 27 -0.17 3.08 5.35
C LYS A 27 -0.72 3.92 6.50
N GLN A 28 -0.36 5.20 6.61
CA GLN A 28 -0.91 6.15 7.61
C GLN A 28 -2.44 6.32 7.54
N VAL A 29 -3.06 5.73 6.53
CA VAL A 29 -4.50 5.61 6.34
C VAL A 29 -5.20 4.68 7.36
N GLU A 30 -4.46 3.89 8.15
CA GLU A 30 -5.06 3.04 9.19
C GLU A 30 -5.92 3.83 10.22
N ASP A 31 -5.59 5.12 10.45
CA ASP A 31 -6.36 6.05 11.29
C ASP A 31 -7.22 7.04 10.49
N TYR A 32 -7.69 6.63 9.31
CA TYR A 32 -8.52 7.50 8.47
C TYR A 32 -9.82 7.93 9.19
N LYS A 33 -9.94 9.23 9.43
CA LYS A 33 -11.17 9.90 9.87
C LYS A 33 -11.66 10.83 8.76
N GLU A 34 -12.95 10.79 8.49
CA GLU A 34 -13.60 11.74 7.60
C GLU A 34 -14.49 12.62 8.47
N ASN A 35 -14.20 13.93 8.51
CA ASN A 35 -14.86 14.87 9.41
C ASN A 35 -14.83 14.41 10.89
N ASP A 36 -13.67 13.94 11.37
CA ASP A 36 -13.44 13.38 12.71
C ASP A 36 -14.25 12.11 13.08
N ILE A 37 -15.04 11.58 12.15
CA ILE A 37 -15.78 10.34 12.31
C ILE A 37 -15.00 9.19 11.69
N ASN A 38 -14.95 8.05 12.37
CA ASN A 38 -14.39 6.81 11.83
C ASN A 38 -15.23 6.37 10.62
N SER A 39 -14.72 6.64 9.42
CA SER A 39 -15.40 6.44 8.14
C SER A 39 -14.74 5.31 7.35
N VAL A 40 -15.53 4.64 6.51
CA VAL A 40 -14.98 3.72 5.52
C VAL A 40 -14.21 4.53 4.47
N MET A 41 -12.91 4.32 4.39
CA MET A 41 -12.10 5.03 3.40
C MET A 41 -12.53 4.68 1.97
N LYS A 42 -12.81 5.71 1.18
CA LYS A 42 -13.13 5.61 -0.24
C LYS A 42 -11.96 6.13 -1.10
N CYS A 43 -11.81 5.57 -2.28
CA CYS A 43 -10.84 6.02 -3.26
C CYS A 43 -11.22 7.42 -3.77
N ARG A 44 -10.32 8.39 -3.58
CA ARG A 44 -10.48 9.79 -4.04
C ARG A 44 -9.70 10.07 -5.33
N HIS A 45 -9.23 9.03 -6.01
CA HIS A 45 -8.47 9.19 -7.25
C HIS A 45 -9.36 9.78 -8.36
N VAL A 46 -8.79 10.75 -9.08
CA VAL A 46 -9.35 11.37 -10.29
C VAL A 46 -8.38 11.07 -11.43
N GLU A 47 -8.87 10.35 -12.45
CA GLU A 47 -8.06 9.83 -13.56
C GLU A 47 -7.64 10.94 -14.55
N PHE A 48 -8.45 12.00 -14.67
CA PHE A 48 -8.22 13.12 -15.59
C PHE A 48 -8.50 14.47 -14.92
N SER A 49 -7.64 14.86 -13.97
CA SER A 49 -7.74 16.17 -13.27
C SER A 49 -7.68 17.37 -14.21
N ASN A 50 -7.21 17.22 -15.45
CA ASN A 50 -7.13 18.30 -16.41
C ASN A 50 -8.39 18.45 -17.28
N SER A 51 -9.30 17.48 -17.27
CA SER A 51 -10.53 17.51 -18.07
C SER A 51 -11.66 18.24 -17.35
N ALA A 52 -12.25 19.27 -17.97
CA ALA A 52 -13.37 20.02 -17.38
C ALA A 52 -14.56 19.12 -16.96
N THR A 53 -14.86 18.10 -17.76
CA THR A 53 -15.98 17.18 -17.51
C THR A 53 -15.64 16.06 -16.54
N ARG A 54 -14.37 15.60 -16.49
CA ARG A 54 -13.95 14.46 -15.66
C ARG A 54 -13.22 14.84 -14.38
N ARG A 55 -12.93 16.13 -14.15
CA ARG A 55 -12.29 16.68 -12.94
C ARG A 55 -12.98 16.26 -11.63
N ASN A 56 -14.30 16.13 -11.66
CA ASN A 56 -15.10 15.78 -10.48
C ASN A 56 -15.42 14.27 -10.39
N CYS A 57 -14.99 13.47 -11.37
CA CYS A 57 -15.23 12.03 -11.39
C CYS A 57 -14.21 11.31 -10.48
N GLN A 58 -14.56 11.22 -9.19
CA GLN A 58 -13.81 10.44 -8.22
C GLN A 58 -14.19 8.96 -8.32
N CYS A 59 -13.19 8.08 -8.13
CA CYS A 59 -13.39 6.64 -8.18
C CYS A 59 -14.40 6.11 -7.13
N GLN A 60 -14.40 6.69 -5.93
CA GLN A 60 -15.27 6.40 -4.77
C GLN A 60 -15.32 4.93 -4.30
N THR A 61 -14.46 4.06 -4.85
CA THR A 61 -14.41 2.65 -4.51
C THR A 61 -13.96 2.47 -3.06
N ILE A 62 -14.67 1.63 -2.30
CA ILE A 62 -14.35 1.33 -0.91
C ILE A 62 -13.00 0.59 -0.82
N LEU A 63 -12.09 1.11 0.02
CA LEU A 63 -10.72 0.60 0.16
C LEU A 63 -10.52 -0.32 1.38
N SER A 64 -11.44 -0.25 2.34
CA SER A 64 -11.40 -0.99 3.59
C SER A 64 -12.71 -1.69 3.88
N LYS A 65 -12.62 -2.83 4.57
CA LYS A 65 -13.76 -3.48 5.22
C LYS A 65 -13.75 -3.12 6.69
N GLN A 66 -14.90 -2.80 7.27
CA GLN A 66 -15.03 -2.69 8.73
C GLN A 66 -15.09 -4.11 9.32
N VAL A 67 -14.28 -4.34 10.34
CA VAL A 67 -14.27 -5.58 11.11
C VAL A 67 -14.64 -5.24 12.56
N PRO A 68 -15.70 -5.84 13.12
CA PRO A 68 -16.06 -5.64 14.52
C PRO A 68 -14.92 -6.14 15.44
N THR A 69 -14.61 -5.35 16.46
CA THR A 69 -13.69 -5.66 17.56
C THR A 69 -14.42 -5.39 18.88
N ILE A 70 -13.92 -5.94 19.99
CA ILE A 70 -14.56 -5.92 21.32
C ILE A 70 -15.06 -4.52 21.74
N ASP A 71 -14.30 -3.45 21.43
CA ASP A 71 -14.68 -2.09 21.82
C ASP A 71 -15.12 -1.17 20.66
N ARG A 72 -14.78 -1.50 19.39
CA ARG A 72 -15.01 -0.66 18.18
C ARG A 72 -14.89 -1.47 16.88
N PHE A 73 -15.04 -0.82 15.72
CA PHE A 73 -14.64 -1.38 14.42
C PHE A 73 -13.20 -1.02 14.07
N LYS A 74 -12.46 -1.98 13.49
CA LYS A 74 -11.15 -1.76 12.85
C LYS A 74 -11.30 -1.79 11.34
N LEU A 75 -10.58 -0.91 10.64
CA LEU A 75 -10.53 -0.92 9.17
C LEU A 75 -9.51 -1.95 8.70
N LYS A 76 -9.96 -2.90 7.88
CA LYS A 76 -9.11 -3.88 7.21
C LYS A 76 -8.99 -3.52 5.73
N PHE A 77 -7.80 -3.09 5.32
CA PHE A 77 -7.51 -2.75 3.94
C PHE A 77 -7.09 -3.98 3.14
N LYS A 78 -7.39 -3.97 1.83
CA LYS A 78 -6.74 -4.90 0.90
C LYS A 78 -5.35 -4.34 0.60
N LEU A 79 -4.35 -4.95 1.22
CA LEU A 79 -2.95 -4.53 1.10
C LEU A 79 -2.28 -5.26 -0.05
N ILE A 80 -1.50 -4.53 -0.85
CA ILE A 80 -0.48 -5.14 -1.70
C ILE A 80 0.87 -4.95 -1.03
N TYR A 81 1.69 -5.99 -1.11
CA TYR A 81 3.10 -5.98 -0.76
C TYR A 81 3.89 -5.65 -2.03
N PRO A 82 4.18 -4.37 -2.35
CA PRO A 82 5.31 -4.13 -3.23
C PRO A 82 6.54 -4.77 -2.59
N PHE A 83 7.28 -5.47 -3.42
CA PHE A 83 8.61 -5.97 -3.08
C PHE A 83 9.45 -4.82 -2.49
N ALA A 84 10.50 -5.18 -1.73
CA ALA A 84 11.47 -4.24 -1.18
C ALA A 84 11.84 -3.16 -2.22
N ARG A 85 12.14 -1.93 -1.79
CA ARG A 85 12.50 -0.86 -2.74
C ARG A 85 13.59 -1.34 -3.69
N ILE A 86 13.60 -0.89 -4.94
CA ILE A 86 14.61 -1.34 -5.91
C ILE A 86 16.04 -1.17 -5.36
N ARG A 87 16.29 -0.10 -4.59
CA ARG A 87 17.56 0.10 -3.86
C ARG A 87 17.87 -1.02 -2.86
N GLN A 88 16.88 -1.47 -2.09
CA GLN A 88 17.03 -2.58 -1.14
C GLN A 88 17.21 -3.91 -1.86
N GLN A 89 16.50 -4.13 -2.97
CA GLN A 89 16.72 -5.30 -3.82
C GLN A 89 18.14 -5.31 -4.36
N LEU A 90 18.59 -4.19 -4.96
CA LEU A 90 19.95 -4.03 -5.46
C LEU A 90 21.00 -4.21 -4.37
N MET A 91 20.82 -3.59 -3.19
CA MET A 91 21.72 -3.82 -2.05
C MET A 91 21.77 -5.30 -1.64
N ALA A 92 20.63 -5.99 -1.60
CA ALA A 92 20.61 -7.42 -1.31
C ALA A 92 21.31 -8.25 -2.40
N PHE A 93 21.16 -7.87 -3.68
CA PHE A 93 21.85 -8.51 -4.81
C PHE A 93 23.36 -8.30 -4.76
N TYR A 94 23.83 -7.06 -4.61
CA TYR A 94 25.26 -6.74 -4.57
C TYR A 94 25.98 -7.24 -3.32
N ASN A 95 25.27 -7.36 -2.19
CA ASN A 95 25.84 -7.93 -0.97
C ASN A 95 25.87 -9.48 -0.98
N TYR A 96 25.37 -10.12 -2.04
CA TYR A 96 25.44 -11.57 -2.18
C TYR A 96 26.84 -11.95 -2.66
N LEU A 97 27.59 -12.68 -1.82
CA LEU A 97 28.93 -13.13 -2.13
C LEU A 97 28.91 -13.92 -3.46
N ASN A 98 29.83 -13.61 -4.37
CA ASN A 98 29.95 -14.22 -5.71
C ASN A 98 28.84 -13.88 -6.72
N PHE A 99 28.05 -12.83 -6.52
CA PHE A 99 27.08 -12.37 -7.53
C PHE A 99 27.72 -12.11 -8.90
N GLU A 100 28.93 -11.53 -8.93
CA GLU A 100 29.66 -11.23 -10.17
C GLU A 100 29.99 -12.46 -11.01
N ASN A 101 30.00 -13.66 -10.42
CA ASN A 101 30.27 -14.92 -11.13
C ASN A 101 29.02 -15.47 -11.86
N PHE A 102 27.86 -14.81 -11.76
CA PHE A 102 26.61 -15.21 -12.41
C PHE A 102 26.24 -14.32 -13.61
N LEU A 103 27.10 -13.37 -13.98
CA LEU A 103 27.02 -12.55 -15.21
C LEU A 103 27.83 -13.20 -16.32
#